data_AF-A0A7C3AB97-F1
#
_entry.id   AF-A0A7C3AB97-F1
#
_cell.length_a   1.000
_cell.length_b   1.000
_cell.length_c   1.000
_cell.angle_alpha   90.00
_cell.angle_beta   90.00
_cell.angle_gamma   90.00
#
_symmetry.space_group_name_H-M   'P 1'
#
loop_
_entity.id
_entity.type
_entity.pdbx_description
1 polymer ?
#
loop_
_entity_poly.entity_id
_entity_poly.type
_entity_poly.pdbx_seq_one_letter_code
_entity_poly.pdbx_strand_id
1 'polypeptide(L)'
;AEREKAIRVLSETIPTRLNDPATSAIVIVMQRLHERDPSGFVLAEGLGYEHLCIPMEYEPGFAKTTCIGWSDPRTQAGELMFPERFPRSVVERDKKALGSYAWAGQMQQRPAPAGGGIFKDHWWQYRDVSPAIEYRAIYADTAQKTGQQNDYSVFQCWGRAKDGQAILLDMARGKWEAPELLEHARAFWSKHVSVEGLGALRAFKVEDKVSGTGLIQQLKREGIPVVGIKRLAGQDKVTRAYDAAPYAESGNVLLMRGCPGLSDFLAEASAFPNGAHDDTIDPMMDAVKDIMQPPLQPYGRTKPLIGLC
;
A
#
# COMPACT_ATOMS: atom_id res chain seq x y z
N ALA A 1 -3.02 -7.51 -17.57
CA ALA A 1 -3.82 -6.65 -18.46
C ALA A 1 -3.02 -5.46 -19.00
N GLU A 2 -2.95 -4.29 -18.35
CA GLU A 2 -2.32 -3.09 -18.95
C GLU A 2 -0.81 -3.24 -19.20
N ARG A 3 -0.07 -3.89 -18.29
CA ARG A 3 1.36 -4.18 -18.48
C ARG A 3 1.62 -5.07 -19.70
N GLU A 4 0.85 -6.14 -19.85
CA GLU A 4 0.98 -7.06 -21.00
C GLU A 4 0.63 -6.37 -22.31
N LYS A 5 -0.39 -5.50 -22.29
CA LYS A 5 -0.73 -4.66 -23.44
C LYS A 5 0.42 -3.72 -23.80
N ALA A 6 1.05 -3.06 -22.82
CA ALA A 6 2.20 -2.19 -23.06
C ALA A 6 3.40 -2.94 -23.65
N ILE A 7 3.71 -4.13 -23.11
CA ILE A 7 4.75 -5.02 -23.65
C ILE A 7 4.42 -5.39 -25.10
N ARG A 8 3.17 -5.80 -25.37
CA ARG A 8 2.73 -6.19 -26.71
C ARG A 8 2.85 -5.04 -27.72
N VAL A 9 2.45 -3.83 -27.34
CA VAL A 9 2.61 -2.65 -28.20
C VAL A 9 4.09 -2.41 -28.51
N LEU A 10 4.96 -2.51 -27.50
CA LEU A 10 6.39 -2.31 -27.66
C LEU A 10 7.04 -3.38 -28.56
N SER A 11 6.69 -4.65 -28.41
CA SER A 11 7.33 -5.75 -29.13
C SER A 11 6.74 -5.98 -30.53
N GLU A 12 5.44 -5.77 -30.73
CA GLU A 12 4.75 -6.12 -31.99
C GLU A 12 4.41 -4.89 -32.85
N THR A 13 4.07 -3.76 -32.22
CA THR A 13 3.48 -2.62 -32.94
C THR A 13 4.47 -1.52 -33.25
N ILE A 14 5.34 -1.15 -32.31
CA ILE A 14 6.30 -0.05 -32.52
C ILE A 14 7.33 -0.37 -33.61
N PRO A 15 7.97 -1.56 -33.64
CA PRO A 15 8.99 -1.87 -34.62
C PRO A 15 8.49 -1.85 -36.08
N THR A 16 7.21 -2.16 -36.29
CA THR A 16 6.57 -2.19 -37.62
C THR A 16 6.11 -0.82 -38.11
N ARG A 17 6.22 0.23 -37.27
CA ARG A 17 5.76 1.60 -37.56
C ARG A 17 6.89 2.60 -37.76
N LEU A 18 8.13 2.15 -37.82
CA LEU A 18 9.27 3.01 -38.12
C LEU A 18 9.18 3.53 -39.56
N ASN A 19 9.49 4.81 -39.77
CA ASN A 19 9.51 5.41 -41.11
C ASN A 19 10.63 4.80 -41.98
N ASP A 20 11.81 4.60 -41.39
CA ASP A 20 12.92 3.88 -41.99
C ASP A 20 13.50 2.90 -40.96
N PRO A 21 13.24 1.59 -41.08
CA PRO A 21 13.74 0.59 -40.15
C PRO A 21 15.27 0.51 -40.03
N ALA A 22 16.03 1.02 -41.02
CA ALA A 22 17.49 0.95 -41.01
C ALA A 22 18.14 2.09 -40.20
N THR A 23 17.46 3.24 -40.09
CA THR A 23 18.05 4.46 -39.51
C THR A 23 17.24 5.04 -38.35
N SER A 24 15.97 4.64 -38.19
CA SER A 24 15.14 5.12 -37.09
C SER A 24 15.58 4.49 -35.76
N ALA A 25 15.46 5.26 -34.68
CA ALA A 25 15.74 4.79 -33.32
C ALA A 25 14.45 4.69 -32.50
N ILE A 26 14.39 3.71 -31.60
CA ILE A 26 13.33 3.58 -30.59
C ILE A 26 13.94 3.97 -29.25
N VAL A 27 13.39 5.00 -28.60
CA VAL A 27 13.83 5.45 -27.28
C VAL A 27 12.72 5.18 -26.27
N ILE A 28 13.05 4.43 -25.21
CA ILE A 28 12.14 4.16 -24.11
C ILE A 28 12.56 5.03 -22.92
N VAL A 29 11.70 5.97 -22.54
CA VAL A 29 11.91 6.83 -21.36
C VAL A 29 10.81 6.55 -20.36
N MET A 30 11.14 5.89 -19.26
CA MET A 30 10.20 5.58 -18.19
C MET A 30 10.92 5.39 -16.86
N GLN A 31 10.18 5.52 -15.76
CA GLN A 31 10.61 4.98 -14.48
C GLN A 31 10.32 3.48 -14.44
N ARG A 32 11.25 2.69 -13.91
CA ARG A 32 10.99 1.28 -13.60
C ARG A 32 9.93 1.15 -12.51
N LEU A 33 8.86 0.41 -12.79
CA LEU A 33 7.74 0.20 -11.86
C LEU A 33 7.58 -1.27 -11.45
N HIS A 34 8.15 -2.20 -12.22
CA HIS A 34 8.07 -3.64 -11.97
C HIS A 34 9.21 -4.35 -12.69
N GLU A 35 9.65 -5.52 -12.21
CA GLU A 35 10.74 -6.26 -12.86
C GLU A 35 10.41 -6.60 -14.33
N ARG A 36 9.14 -6.88 -14.60
CA ARG A 36 8.54 -7.19 -15.92
C ARG A 36 7.84 -6.00 -16.59
N ASP A 37 8.17 -4.76 -16.25
CA ASP A 37 7.70 -3.61 -17.02
C ASP A 37 8.32 -3.60 -18.45
N PRO A 38 7.89 -2.71 -19.38
CA PRO A 38 8.41 -2.73 -20.75
C PRO A 38 9.93 -2.66 -20.87
N SER A 39 10.60 -1.86 -20.02
CA SER A 39 12.07 -1.81 -20.01
C SER A 39 12.68 -3.09 -19.47
N GLY A 40 12.11 -3.65 -18.40
CA GLY A 40 12.53 -4.95 -17.85
C GLY A 40 12.37 -6.09 -18.86
N PHE A 41 11.29 -6.11 -19.62
CA PHE A 41 11.07 -7.06 -20.71
C PHE A 41 12.15 -6.96 -21.79
N VAL A 42 12.42 -5.75 -22.29
CA VAL A 42 13.45 -5.50 -23.31
C VAL A 42 14.83 -5.99 -22.87
N LEU A 43 15.17 -5.75 -21.60
CA LEU A 43 16.45 -6.16 -21.02
C LEU A 43 16.52 -7.68 -20.82
N ALA A 44 15.45 -8.30 -20.36
CA ALA A 44 15.39 -9.74 -20.11
C ALA A 44 15.43 -10.56 -21.41
N GLU A 45 14.69 -10.13 -22.43
CA GLU A 45 14.65 -10.80 -23.75
C GLU A 45 15.86 -10.45 -24.64
N GLY A 46 16.71 -9.50 -24.22
CA GLY A 46 17.93 -9.15 -24.94
C GLY A 46 17.66 -8.53 -26.31
N LEU A 47 16.66 -7.66 -26.45
CA LEU A 47 16.23 -7.09 -27.75
C LEU A 47 17.21 -6.07 -28.36
N GLY A 48 18.47 -6.04 -27.91
CA GLY A 48 19.52 -5.19 -28.47
C GLY A 48 19.50 -3.72 -28.04
N TYR A 49 18.70 -3.35 -27.04
CA TYR A 49 18.67 -1.99 -26.52
C TYR A 49 19.83 -1.73 -25.56
N GLU A 50 20.40 -0.54 -25.64
CA GLU A 50 21.32 -0.05 -24.62
C GLU A 50 20.54 0.61 -23.48
N HIS A 51 20.90 0.28 -22.24
CA HIS A 51 20.20 0.76 -21.04
C HIS A 51 20.99 1.85 -20.33
N LEU A 52 20.43 3.06 -20.32
CA LEU A 52 20.89 4.17 -19.49
C LEU A 52 20.02 4.27 -18.23
N CYS A 53 20.64 4.06 -17.07
CA CYS A 53 19.99 4.17 -15.76
C CYS A 53 20.68 5.26 -14.94
N ILE A 54 19.94 6.29 -14.55
CA ILE A 54 20.42 7.39 -13.71
C ILE A 54 19.61 7.38 -12.40
N PRO A 55 20.10 6.69 -11.33
CA PRO A 55 19.38 6.63 -10.06
C PRO A 55 19.37 7.99 -9.35
N MET A 56 18.33 8.25 -8.55
CA MET A 56 18.19 9.48 -7.75
C MET A 56 19.42 9.75 -6.89
N GLU A 57 19.91 8.72 -6.20
CA GLU A 57 21.17 8.73 -5.44
C GLU A 57 22.20 7.88 -6.19
N TYR A 58 23.38 8.45 -6.48
CA TYR A 58 24.43 7.77 -7.23
C TYR A 58 24.95 6.52 -6.52
N GLU A 59 25.13 5.44 -7.28
CA GLU A 59 25.69 4.18 -6.81
C GLU A 59 26.86 3.80 -7.73
N PRO A 60 28.13 3.82 -7.26
CA PRO A 60 29.30 3.64 -8.13
C PRO A 60 29.30 2.35 -8.96
N GLY A 61 28.69 1.27 -8.45
CA GLY A 61 28.57 0.00 -9.15
C GLY A 61 27.63 0.00 -10.36
N PHE A 62 26.88 1.08 -10.59
CA PHE A 62 25.90 1.21 -11.68
C PHE A 62 26.31 2.21 -12.77
N ALA A 63 27.46 2.87 -12.62
CA ALA A 63 27.96 3.80 -13.62
C ALA A 63 28.31 3.05 -14.92
N LYS A 64 27.76 3.51 -16.04
CA LYS A 64 28.02 2.97 -17.38
C LYS A 64 28.23 4.09 -18.38
N THR A 65 29.13 3.86 -19.33
CA THR A 65 29.24 4.67 -20.54
C THR A 65 28.34 4.09 -21.62
N THR A 66 27.57 4.94 -22.28
CA THR A 66 26.64 4.53 -23.35
C THR A 66 27.24 4.78 -24.75
N CYS A 67 26.66 4.18 -25.79
CA CYS A 67 27.06 4.32 -27.18
C CYS A 67 26.91 5.75 -27.71
N ILE A 68 26.09 6.57 -27.04
CA ILE A 68 25.94 8.01 -27.32
C ILE A 68 27.01 8.87 -26.61
N GLY A 69 27.99 8.25 -25.96
CA GLY A 69 29.11 8.92 -25.29
C GLY A 69 28.77 9.51 -23.93
N TRP A 70 27.59 9.21 -23.38
CA TRP A 70 27.22 9.67 -22.04
C TRP A 70 27.92 8.80 -20.98
N SER A 71 28.45 9.43 -19.94
CA SER A 71 28.93 8.77 -18.72
C SER A 71 28.42 9.54 -17.52
N ASP A 72 28.15 8.86 -16.41
CA ASP A 72 27.67 9.51 -15.20
C ASP A 72 28.76 10.46 -14.65
N PRO A 73 28.49 11.77 -14.51
CA PRO A 73 29.49 12.72 -14.03
C PRO A 73 29.72 12.63 -12.52
N ARG A 74 28.86 11.91 -11.78
CA ARG A 74 28.93 11.77 -10.32
C ARG A 74 30.01 10.76 -9.94
N THR A 75 30.65 10.98 -8.78
CA THR A 75 31.80 10.16 -8.35
C THR A 75 31.64 9.57 -6.95
N GLN A 76 30.85 10.21 -6.09
CA GLN A 76 30.65 9.80 -4.70
C GLN A 76 29.26 9.18 -4.51
N ALA A 77 29.23 8.03 -3.85
CA ALA A 77 27.97 7.37 -3.51
C ALA A 77 27.02 8.34 -2.78
N GLY A 78 25.76 8.39 -3.21
CA GLY A 78 24.74 9.28 -2.66
C GLY A 78 24.67 10.67 -3.31
N GLU A 79 25.51 11.00 -4.29
CA GLU A 79 25.34 12.23 -5.09
C GLU A 79 23.99 12.22 -5.83
N LEU A 80 23.25 13.33 -5.73
CA LEU A 80 21.89 13.42 -6.27
C LEU A 80 21.91 13.60 -7.79
N MET A 81 20.96 13.00 -8.50
CA MET A 81 20.88 13.10 -9.96
C MET A 81 20.62 14.52 -10.47
N PHE A 82 19.91 15.34 -9.67
CA PHE A 82 19.52 16.71 -10.03
C PHE A 82 19.27 17.54 -8.77
N PRO A 83 20.32 17.94 -8.02
CA PRO A 83 20.19 18.58 -6.71
C PRO A 83 19.46 19.94 -6.76
N GLU A 84 19.52 20.68 -7.87
CA GLU A 84 18.81 21.94 -8.05
C GLU A 84 17.29 21.76 -8.11
N ARG A 85 16.85 20.61 -8.65
CA ARG A 85 15.42 20.25 -8.73
C ARG A 85 14.95 19.44 -7.52
N PHE A 86 15.79 18.54 -7.02
CA PHE A 86 15.52 17.64 -5.91
C PHE A 86 16.62 17.80 -4.85
N PRO A 87 16.55 18.86 -4.03
CA PRO A 87 17.53 19.05 -2.97
C PRO A 87 17.44 17.92 -1.93
N ARG A 88 18.52 17.68 -1.18
CA ARG A 88 18.63 16.55 -0.24
C ARG A 88 17.46 16.47 0.75
N SER A 89 16.98 17.60 1.26
CA SER A 89 15.84 17.63 2.18
C SER A 89 14.53 17.09 1.55
N VAL A 90 14.32 17.32 0.25
CA VAL A 90 13.17 16.78 -0.51
C VAL A 90 13.34 15.29 -0.70
N VAL A 91 14.55 14.84 -1.10
CA VAL A 91 14.88 13.42 -1.27
C VAL A 91 14.65 12.64 0.01
N GLU A 92 15.15 13.10 1.16
CA GLU A 92 14.95 12.40 2.45
C GLU A 92 13.47 12.35 2.87
N ARG A 93 12.73 13.45 2.67
CA ARG A 93 11.28 13.50 2.94
C ARG A 93 10.54 12.48 2.08
N ASP A 94 10.80 12.48 0.79
CA ASP A 94 10.09 11.63 -0.17
C ASP A 94 10.50 10.16 -0.01
N LYS A 95 11.77 9.88 0.32
CA LYS A 95 12.27 8.55 0.68
C LYS A 95 11.56 7.97 1.89
N LYS A 96 11.35 8.79 2.93
CA LYS A 96 10.56 8.39 4.10
C LYS A 96 9.09 8.12 3.75
N ALA A 97 8.51 8.94 2.87
CA ALA A 97 7.10 8.81 2.48
C ALA A 97 6.86 7.60 1.55
N LEU A 98 7.77 7.33 0.62
CA LEU A 98 7.71 6.22 -0.33
C LEU A 98 8.08 4.87 0.31
N GLY A 99 8.90 4.89 1.37
CA GLY A 99 9.45 3.67 1.98
C GLY A 99 10.54 3.02 1.14
N SER A 100 11.32 2.13 1.75
CA SER A 100 12.55 1.61 1.15
C SER A 100 12.32 0.87 -0.17
N TYR A 101 11.22 0.10 -0.27
CA TYR A 101 10.92 -0.71 -1.44
C TYR A 101 10.54 0.15 -2.65
N ALA A 102 9.55 1.06 -2.49
CA ALA A 102 9.13 1.91 -3.58
C ALA A 102 10.24 2.90 -3.97
N TRP A 103 11.05 3.36 -3.02
CA TRP A 103 12.25 4.14 -3.30
C TRP A 103 13.25 3.35 -4.16
N ALA A 104 13.55 2.10 -3.80
CA ALA A 104 14.46 1.25 -4.56
C ALA A 104 13.98 1.03 -6.00
N GLY A 105 12.68 0.77 -6.20
CA GLY A 105 12.09 0.60 -7.52
C GLY A 105 12.03 1.89 -8.33
N GLN A 106 11.33 2.90 -7.81
CA GLN A 106 10.98 4.12 -8.55
C GLN A 106 12.14 5.10 -8.67
N MET A 107 12.94 5.27 -7.61
CA MET A 107 13.97 6.30 -7.54
C MET A 107 15.38 5.74 -7.81
N GLN A 108 15.68 4.54 -7.32
CA GLN A 108 16.96 3.87 -7.60
C GLN A 108 16.92 2.93 -8.82
N GLN A 109 15.76 2.78 -9.49
CA GLN A 109 15.60 1.95 -10.70
C GLN A 109 15.96 0.46 -10.49
N ARG A 110 15.78 -0.05 -9.27
CA ARG A 110 15.98 -1.45 -8.87
C ARG A 110 14.64 -2.11 -8.52
N PRO A 111 13.72 -2.29 -9.48
CA PRO A 111 12.48 -3.01 -9.20
C PRO A 111 12.83 -4.46 -8.84
N ALA A 112 12.44 -4.89 -7.65
CA ALA A 112 12.47 -6.30 -7.28
C ALA A 112 11.11 -6.95 -7.61
N PRO A 113 11.05 -8.28 -7.77
CA PRO A 113 9.78 -8.99 -7.68
C PRO A 113 9.13 -8.66 -6.34
N ALA A 114 7.81 -8.79 -6.27
CA ALA A 114 7.11 -8.79 -5.00
C ALA A 114 7.60 -9.97 -4.15
N GLY A 115 8.58 -9.72 -3.28
CA GLY A 115 9.17 -10.71 -2.40
C GLY A 115 8.32 -10.96 -1.16
N GLY A 116 8.53 -12.11 -0.53
CA GLY A 116 8.04 -12.37 0.83
C GLY A 116 8.65 -11.39 1.85
N GLY A 117 7.91 -11.11 2.91
CA GLY A 117 8.32 -10.19 3.98
C GLY A 117 8.23 -8.73 3.56
N ILE A 118 7.11 -8.30 2.95
CA ILE A 118 6.86 -6.89 2.66
C ILE A 118 6.90 -6.07 3.94
N PHE A 119 6.30 -6.58 5.02
CA PHE A 119 6.43 -6.02 6.36
C PHE A 119 7.59 -6.69 7.10
N LYS A 120 8.37 -5.91 7.86
CA LYS A 120 9.50 -6.42 8.65
C LYS A 120 9.19 -6.40 10.14
N ASP A 121 9.55 -7.46 10.85
CA ASP A 121 9.32 -7.58 12.30
C ASP A 121 9.81 -6.37 13.09
N HIS A 122 10.97 -5.81 12.73
CA HIS A 122 11.58 -4.68 13.44
C HIS A 122 10.91 -3.32 13.16
N TRP A 123 9.97 -3.23 12.21
CA TRP A 123 9.21 -2.01 11.95
C TRP A 123 8.12 -1.80 13.00
N TRP A 124 7.56 -2.87 13.55
CA TRP A 124 6.43 -2.82 14.45
C TRP A 124 6.75 -2.11 15.76
N GLN A 125 5.89 -1.16 16.12
CA GLN A 125 5.97 -0.43 17.37
C GLN A 125 4.93 -0.96 18.34
N TYR A 126 5.36 -1.35 19.53
CA TYR A 126 4.46 -1.95 20.53
C TYR A 126 4.11 -0.97 21.65
N ARG A 127 2.89 -1.08 22.17
CA ARG A 127 2.41 -0.32 23.33
C ARG A 127 1.65 -1.22 24.31
N ASP A 128 1.88 -1.01 25.59
CA ASP A 128 1.15 -1.67 26.68
C ASP A 128 -0.10 -0.87 27.08
N VAL A 129 0.00 0.46 27.00
CA VAL A 129 -1.09 1.40 27.27
C VAL A 129 -1.41 2.17 25.99
N SER A 130 -2.69 2.22 25.64
CA SER A 130 -3.15 2.92 24.46
C SER A 130 -2.90 4.44 24.60
N PRO A 131 -2.34 5.12 23.59
CA PRO A 131 -2.25 6.58 23.58
C PRO A 131 -3.65 7.21 23.52
N ALA A 132 -3.71 8.53 23.69
CA ALA A 132 -4.96 9.26 23.51
C ALA A 132 -5.45 9.10 22.06
N ILE A 133 -6.65 8.55 21.89
CA ILE A 133 -7.26 8.29 20.58
C ILE A 133 -8.25 9.39 20.23
N GLU A 134 -8.13 9.91 19.00
CA GLU A 134 -9.09 10.85 18.43
C GLU A 134 -10.39 10.15 18.01
N TYR A 135 -10.26 9.05 17.27
CA TYR A 135 -11.39 8.20 16.86
C TYR A 135 -10.99 6.77 16.61
N ARG A 136 -11.98 5.88 16.56
CA ARG A 136 -11.84 4.48 16.20
C ARG A 136 -12.73 4.11 15.02
N ALA A 137 -12.34 3.07 14.30
CA ALA A 137 -13.17 2.38 13.33
C ALA A 137 -12.84 0.89 13.32
N ILE A 138 -13.82 0.07 12.97
CA ILE A 138 -13.61 -1.36 12.75
C ILE A 138 -13.39 -1.60 11.26
N TYR A 139 -12.43 -2.45 10.92
CA TYR A 139 -12.14 -2.89 9.56
C TYR A 139 -12.29 -4.40 9.50
N ALA A 140 -12.94 -4.89 8.46
CA ALA A 140 -13.28 -6.30 8.35
C ALA A 140 -13.01 -6.86 6.97
N ASP A 141 -12.39 -8.03 7.00
CA ASP A 141 -12.28 -8.94 5.86
C ASP A 141 -13.13 -10.17 6.15
N THR A 142 -13.94 -10.57 5.16
CA THR A 142 -14.93 -11.63 5.32
C THR A 142 -14.69 -12.73 4.31
N ALA A 143 -14.47 -13.95 4.80
CA ALA A 143 -14.28 -15.13 3.96
C ALA A 143 -15.47 -15.40 3.04
N GLN A 144 -15.21 -15.93 1.84
CA GLN A 144 -16.25 -16.27 0.85
C GLN A 144 -16.69 -17.74 0.96
N LYS A 145 -18.00 -17.99 0.81
CA LYS A 145 -18.57 -19.35 0.94
C LYS A 145 -18.25 -20.32 -0.21
N THR A 146 -17.87 -19.84 -1.40
CA THR A 146 -17.67 -20.71 -2.57
C THR A 146 -16.21 -21.11 -2.73
N GLY A 147 -15.87 -22.31 -2.24
CA GLY A 147 -14.62 -23.02 -2.55
C GLY A 147 -13.51 -22.94 -1.50
N GLN A 148 -13.66 -22.12 -0.46
CA GLN A 148 -12.70 -21.96 0.63
C GLN A 148 -13.38 -22.22 1.97
N GLN A 149 -13.70 -23.48 2.27
CA GLN A 149 -14.25 -23.87 3.59
C GLN A 149 -13.27 -23.65 4.78
N ASN A 150 -12.21 -22.86 4.60
CA ASN A 150 -11.13 -22.69 5.57
C ASN A 150 -10.58 -21.27 5.71
N ASP A 151 -11.15 -20.27 5.04
CA ASP A 151 -10.66 -18.89 5.14
C ASP A 151 -11.22 -18.21 6.39
N TYR A 152 -10.40 -17.39 7.05
CA TYR A 152 -10.81 -16.70 8.26
C TYR A 152 -11.57 -15.43 7.92
N SER A 153 -12.58 -15.11 8.73
CA SER A 153 -13.08 -13.74 8.83
C SER A 153 -12.35 -13.03 9.95
N VAL A 154 -11.97 -11.78 9.71
CA VAL A 154 -11.19 -10.98 10.63
C VAL A 154 -11.87 -9.63 10.83
N PHE A 155 -12.03 -9.24 12.10
CA PHE A 155 -12.43 -7.90 12.51
C PHE A 155 -11.30 -7.27 13.30
N GLN A 156 -10.87 -6.07 12.92
CA GLN A 156 -9.86 -5.31 13.65
C GLN A 156 -10.41 -3.95 14.06
N CYS A 157 -10.27 -3.61 15.34
CA CYS A 157 -10.57 -2.28 15.85
C CYS A 157 -9.29 -1.44 15.82
N TRP A 158 -9.30 -0.39 14.99
CA TRP A 158 -8.18 0.51 14.83
C TRP A 158 -8.53 1.90 15.36
N GLY A 159 -7.55 2.55 15.99
CA GLY A 159 -7.64 3.94 16.45
C GLY A 159 -6.71 4.86 15.66
N ARG A 160 -7.14 6.12 15.47
CA ARG A 160 -6.23 7.22 15.15
C ARG A 160 -5.80 7.89 16.45
N ALA A 161 -4.53 7.78 16.80
CA ALA A 161 -3.96 8.49 17.93
C ALA A 161 -3.94 10.01 17.67
N LYS A 162 -3.90 10.84 18.72
CA LYS A 162 -3.91 12.31 18.58
C LYS A 162 -2.68 12.88 17.85
N ASP A 163 -1.57 12.14 17.82
CA ASP A 163 -0.37 12.45 17.04
C ASP A 163 -0.47 11.96 15.58
N GLY A 164 -1.54 11.25 15.26
CA GLY A 164 -1.87 10.77 13.92
C GLY A 164 -1.41 9.36 13.59
N GLN A 165 -0.86 8.61 14.54
CA GLN A 165 -0.49 7.21 14.33
C GLN A 165 -1.74 6.31 14.25
N ALA A 166 -1.66 5.25 13.44
CA ALA A 166 -2.68 4.19 13.41
C ALA A 166 -2.33 3.14 14.47
N ILE A 167 -3.30 2.78 15.32
CA ILE A 167 -3.10 1.78 16.38
C ILE A 167 -4.08 0.61 16.29
N LEU A 168 -3.56 -0.62 16.25
CA LEU A 168 -4.37 -1.83 16.38
C LEU A 168 -4.71 -2.05 17.85
N LEU A 169 -5.99 -1.92 18.20
CA LEU A 169 -6.47 -1.97 19.58
C LEU A 169 -6.99 -3.35 19.98
N ASP A 170 -7.64 -4.03 19.04
CA ASP A 170 -8.30 -5.31 19.29
C ASP A 170 -8.54 -6.03 17.97
N MET A 171 -8.62 -7.36 18.04
CA MET A 171 -8.88 -8.19 16.87
C MET A 171 -9.72 -9.40 17.27
N ALA A 172 -10.69 -9.74 16.42
CA ALA A 172 -11.42 -10.99 16.47
C ALA A 172 -11.20 -11.72 15.15
N ARG A 173 -10.88 -13.02 15.24
CA ARG A 173 -10.63 -13.88 14.09
C ARG A 173 -11.37 -15.21 14.31
N GLY A 174 -12.01 -15.70 13.26
CA GLY A 174 -12.65 -17.01 13.30
C GLY A 174 -13.17 -17.45 11.94
N LYS A 175 -13.52 -18.73 11.86
CA LYS A 175 -14.23 -19.30 10.70
C LYS A 175 -15.70 -19.30 11.07
N TRP A 176 -16.45 -18.37 10.49
CA TRP A 176 -17.85 -18.16 10.83
C TRP A 176 -18.70 -18.25 9.58
N GLU A 177 -19.77 -19.04 9.66
CA GLU A 177 -20.80 -19.02 8.65
C GLU A 177 -21.60 -17.71 8.73
N ALA A 178 -22.29 -17.33 7.65
CA ALA A 178 -22.97 -16.03 7.58
C ALA A 178 -23.85 -15.65 8.81
N PRO A 179 -24.61 -16.56 9.45
CA PRO A 179 -25.33 -16.23 10.69
C PRO A 179 -24.39 -15.90 11.86
N GLU A 180 -23.36 -16.73 12.09
CA GLU A 180 -22.36 -16.54 13.14
C GLU A 180 -21.52 -15.30 12.89
N LEU A 181 -21.16 -15.03 11.63
CA LEU A 181 -20.43 -13.83 11.22
C LEU A 181 -21.17 -12.56 11.62
N LEU A 182 -22.49 -12.54 11.43
CA LEU A 182 -23.35 -11.42 11.82
C LEU A 182 -23.42 -11.28 13.36
N GLU A 183 -23.54 -12.38 14.08
CA GLU A 183 -23.51 -12.39 15.55
C GLU A 183 -22.18 -11.86 16.10
N HIS A 184 -21.06 -12.36 15.58
CA HIS A 184 -19.73 -11.90 15.95
C HIS A 184 -19.50 -10.42 15.59
N ALA A 185 -19.98 -9.95 14.43
CA ALA A 185 -19.87 -8.55 14.05
C ALA A 185 -20.67 -7.65 15.00
N ARG A 186 -21.89 -8.02 15.37
CA ARG A 186 -22.71 -7.29 16.36
C ARG A 186 -22.04 -7.25 17.72
N ALA A 187 -21.52 -8.39 18.18
CA ALA A 187 -20.83 -8.48 19.46
C ALA A 187 -19.57 -7.60 19.48
N PHE A 188 -18.77 -7.64 18.41
CA PHE A 188 -17.57 -6.83 18.28
C PHE A 188 -17.88 -5.33 18.21
N TRP A 189 -18.91 -4.91 17.47
CA TRP A 189 -19.39 -3.53 17.47
C TRP A 189 -19.84 -3.08 18.87
N SER A 190 -20.69 -3.89 19.51
CA SER A 190 -21.25 -3.59 20.83
C SER A 190 -20.17 -3.47 21.91
N LYS A 191 -19.16 -4.35 21.86
CA LYS A 191 -17.97 -4.30 22.71
C LYS A 191 -17.25 -2.97 22.58
N HIS A 192 -17.09 -2.43 21.37
CA HIS A 192 -16.28 -1.24 21.16
C HIS A 192 -17.06 0.07 21.27
N VAL A 193 -18.33 0.11 20.89
CA VAL A 193 -19.18 1.31 20.99
C VAL A 193 -19.48 1.68 22.44
N SER A 194 -19.51 0.69 23.34
CA SER A 194 -19.73 0.88 24.78
C SER A 194 -18.50 1.34 25.56
N VAL A 195 -17.32 1.39 24.92
CA VAL A 195 -16.09 1.87 25.58
C VAL A 195 -16.10 3.40 25.67
N GLU A 196 -16.23 3.91 26.89
CA GLU A 196 -16.08 5.33 27.20
C GLU A 196 -14.59 5.73 27.30
N GLY A 197 -14.28 7.00 27.04
CA GLY A 197 -12.93 7.56 27.19
C GLY A 197 -11.90 7.14 26.13
N LEU A 198 -12.22 6.21 25.22
CA LEU A 198 -11.29 5.70 24.19
C LEU A 198 -11.62 6.20 22.78
N GLY A 199 -11.95 7.48 22.60
CA GLY A 199 -12.33 8.04 21.28
C GLY A 199 -13.62 7.43 20.69
N ALA A 200 -14.33 8.20 19.87
CA ALA A 200 -15.60 7.75 19.31
C ALA A 200 -15.39 6.63 18.26
N LEU A 201 -16.18 5.56 18.35
CA LEU A 201 -16.26 4.54 17.30
C LEU A 201 -17.14 5.06 16.16
N ARG A 202 -16.55 5.37 15.01
CA ARG A 202 -17.23 6.10 13.93
C ARG A 202 -17.92 5.21 12.90
N ALA A 203 -17.33 4.06 12.59
CA ALA A 203 -17.84 3.20 11.53
C ALA A 203 -17.35 1.75 11.65
N PHE A 204 -18.13 0.84 11.05
CA PHE A 204 -17.73 -0.52 10.73
C PHE A 204 -17.48 -0.57 9.21
N LYS A 205 -16.26 -0.84 8.78
CA LYS A 205 -15.89 -0.87 7.38
C LYS A 205 -15.63 -2.30 6.95
N VAL A 206 -16.32 -2.75 5.90
CA VAL A 206 -16.31 -4.15 5.46
C VAL A 206 -15.99 -4.17 3.97
N GLU A 207 -15.14 -5.09 3.50
CA GLU A 207 -14.98 -5.31 2.06
C GLU A 207 -16.34 -5.64 1.41
N ASP A 208 -16.76 -4.85 0.42
CA ASP A 208 -18.04 -5.03 -0.27
C ASP A 208 -17.92 -6.10 -1.37
N LYS A 209 -17.76 -7.35 -0.95
CA LYS A 209 -17.63 -8.51 -1.83
C LYS A 209 -18.29 -9.74 -1.20
N VAL A 210 -19.12 -10.45 -1.98
CA VAL A 210 -19.80 -11.72 -1.59
C VAL A 210 -20.45 -11.66 -0.19
N SER A 211 -19.82 -12.25 0.83
CA SER A 211 -20.33 -12.33 2.21
C SER A 211 -20.38 -10.95 2.88
N GLY A 212 -19.44 -10.06 2.55
CA GLY A 212 -19.40 -8.70 3.06
C GLY A 212 -20.62 -7.88 2.67
N THR A 213 -21.16 -8.04 1.46
CA THR A 213 -22.36 -7.31 0.99
C THR A 213 -23.58 -7.65 1.85
N GLY A 214 -23.77 -8.92 2.21
CA GLY A 214 -24.85 -9.35 3.10
C GLY A 214 -24.70 -8.79 4.52
N LEU A 215 -23.48 -8.84 5.06
CA LEU A 215 -23.15 -8.29 6.37
C LEU A 215 -23.43 -6.78 6.42
N ILE A 216 -22.98 -6.03 5.40
CA ILE A 216 -23.21 -4.58 5.28
C ILE A 216 -24.70 -4.25 5.32
N GLN A 217 -25.52 -4.96 4.54
CA GLN A 217 -26.96 -4.69 4.48
C GLN A 217 -27.65 -4.92 5.82
N GLN A 218 -27.31 -6.00 6.54
CA GLN A 218 -27.94 -6.32 7.82
C GLN A 218 -27.55 -5.33 8.91
N LEU A 219 -26.24 -5.07 9.09
CA LEU A 219 -25.77 -4.13 10.10
C LEU A 219 -26.30 -2.70 9.85
N LYS A 220 -26.43 -2.29 8.57
CA LYS A 220 -27.02 -0.99 8.22
C LYS A 220 -28.51 -0.89 8.59
N ARG A 221 -29.29 -1.96 8.43
CA ARG A 221 -30.71 -2.02 8.87
C ARG A 221 -30.85 -1.90 10.39
N GLU A 222 -29.85 -2.36 11.13
CA GLU A 222 -29.76 -2.26 12.59
C GLU A 222 -29.27 -0.90 13.08
N GLY A 223 -29.04 0.07 12.18
CA GLY A 223 -28.59 1.41 12.54
C GLY A 223 -27.09 1.54 12.80
N ILE A 224 -26.30 0.49 12.55
CA ILE A 224 -24.84 0.56 12.68
C ILE A 224 -24.28 1.38 11.49
N PRO A 225 -23.40 2.37 11.73
CA PRO A 225 -22.72 3.11 10.67
C PRO A 225 -21.75 2.20 9.89
N VAL A 226 -22.26 1.51 8.87
CA VAL A 226 -21.45 0.60 8.05
C VAL A 226 -21.07 1.22 6.70
N VAL A 227 -19.80 1.04 6.31
CA VAL A 227 -19.25 1.50 5.04
C VAL A 227 -18.67 0.31 4.26
N GLY A 228 -19.10 0.14 3.02
CA GLY A 228 -18.51 -0.85 2.12
C GLY A 228 -17.20 -0.34 1.52
N ILE A 229 -16.13 -1.12 1.65
CA ILE A 229 -14.84 -0.87 1.00
C ILE A 229 -14.86 -1.56 -0.36
N LYS A 230 -14.79 -0.77 -1.44
CA LYS A 230 -14.71 -1.28 -2.80
C LYS A 230 -13.27 -1.29 -3.27
N ARG A 231 -12.68 -2.48 -3.44
CA ARG A 231 -11.35 -2.63 -4.04
C ARG A 231 -11.46 -2.39 -5.55
N LEU A 232 -10.70 -1.41 -6.08
CA LEU A 232 -10.71 -1.10 -7.51
C LEU A 232 -10.06 -2.25 -8.30
N ALA A 233 -10.57 -2.51 -9.51
CA ALA A 233 -9.97 -3.49 -10.41
C ALA A 233 -8.49 -3.13 -10.69
N GLY A 234 -7.56 -4.03 -10.35
CA GLY A 234 -6.12 -3.84 -10.52
C GLY A 234 -5.34 -3.46 -9.26
N GLN A 235 -6.00 -3.18 -8.12
CA GLN A 235 -5.31 -3.10 -6.82
C GLN A 235 -5.18 -4.50 -6.21
N ASP A 236 -4.13 -5.22 -6.61
CA ASP A 236 -3.78 -6.49 -5.97
C ASP A 236 -3.33 -6.28 -4.51
N LYS A 237 -3.38 -7.34 -3.70
CA LYS A 237 -3.04 -7.26 -2.26
C LYS A 237 -1.63 -6.73 -2.04
N VAL A 238 -0.71 -7.09 -2.93
CA VAL A 238 0.70 -6.66 -2.91
C VAL A 238 0.83 -5.15 -3.08
N THR A 239 0.12 -4.56 -4.04
CA THR A 239 0.14 -3.10 -4.26
C THR A 239 -0.36 -2.37 -3.02
N ARG A 240 -1.45 -2.84 -2.40
CA ARG A 240 -1.96 -2.26 -1.15
C ARG A 240 -0.98 -2.39 0.01
N ALA A 241 -0.23 -3.49 0.06
CA ALA A 241 0.80 -3.67 1.08
C ALA A 241 1.94 -2.66 0.91
N TYR A 242 2.33 -2.35 -0.32
CA TYR A 242 3.32 -1.30 -0.59
C TYR A 242 2.80 0.11 -0.29
N ASP A 243 1.49 0.36 -0.37
CA ASP A 243 0.90 1.62 0.10
C ASP A 243 0.94 1.74 1.63
N ALA A 244 0.82 0.62 2.36
CA ALA A 244 0.77 0.60 3.83
C ALA A 244 2.16 0.48 4.49
N ALA A 245 3.10 -0.24 3.87
CA ALA A 245 4.43 -0.53 4.39
C ALA A 245 5.24 0.71 4.83
N PRO A 246 5.23 1.85 4.10
CA PRO A 246 5.98 3.04 4.51
C PRO A 246 5.53 3.59 5.87
N TYR A 247 4.25 3.44 6.22
CA TYR A 247 3.73 3.85 7.53
C TYR A 247 4.21 2.93 8.64
N ALA A 248 4.27 1.61 8.39
CA ALA A 248 4.84 0.68 9.35
C ALA A 248 6.35 0.94 9.54
N GLU A 249 7.10 1.04 8.44
CA GLU A 249 8.54 1.33 8.42
C GLU A 249 8.90 2.62 9.18
N SER A 250 8.10 3.67 8.99
CA SER A 250 8.31 4.97 9.64
C SER A 250 7.82 5.06 11.09
N GLY A 251 7.32 3.95 11.65
CA GLY A 251 6.83 3.87 13.03
C GLY A 251 5.46 4.51 13.25
N ASN A 252 4.68 4.74 12.20
CA ASN A 252 3.32 5.29 12.28
C ASN A 252 2.23 4.23 12.49
N VAL A 253 2.60 2.96 12.58
CA VAL A 253 1.70 1.84 12.91
C VAL A 253 2.09 1.27 14.27
N LEU A 254 1.17 1.34 15.23
CA LEU A 254 1.31 0.86 16.60
C LEU A 254 0.47 -0.41 16.81
N LEU A 255 1.00 -1.34 17.58
CA LEU A 255 0.30 -2.57 17.98
C LEU A 255 0.18 -2.62 19.51
N MET A 256 -1.03 -2.83 20.03
CA MET A 256 -1.22 -3.09 21.45
C MET A 256 -0.71 -4.51 21.80
N ARG A 257 0.19 -4.65 22.78
CA ARG A 257 0.72 -5.98 23.17
C ARG A 257 -0.36 -6.95 23.63
N GLY A 258 -1.40 -6.43 24.26
CA GLY A 258 -2.56 -7.20 24.71
C GLY A 258 -3.59 -7.52 23.62
N CYS A 259 -3.33 -7.16 22.35
CA CYS A 259 -4.26 -7.44 21.26
C CYS A 259 -4.40 -8.96 21.04
N PRO A 260 -5.62 -9.53 21.10
CA PRO A 260 -5.83 -10.93 20.81
C PRO A 260 -5.36 -11.30 19.41
N GLY A 261 -4.72 -12.47 19.26
CA GLY A 261 -4.23 -12.95 17.96
C GLY A 261 -3.05 -12.16 17.37
N LEU A 262 -2.38 -11.30 18.16
CA LEU A 262 -1.23 -10.52 17.69
C LEU A 262 -0.09 -11.39 17.14
N SER A 263 0.15 -12.58 17.73
CA SER A 263 1.16 -13.52 17.22
C SER A 263 0.87 -13.97 15.80
N ASP A 264 -0.40 -14.27 15.51
CA ASP A 264 -0.83 -14.73 14.19
C ASP A 264 -0.74 -13.60 13.18
N PHE A 265 -1.15 -12.39 13.57
CA PHE A 265 -0.99 -11.19 12.75
C PHE A 265 0.48 -10.95 12.36
N LEU A 266 1.41 -11.05 13.31
CA LEU A 266 2.84 -10.86 13.05
C LEU A 266 3.39 -11.96 12.13
N ALA A 267 2.99 -13.21 12.34
CA ALA A 267 3.39 -14.33 11.50
C ALA A 267 2.90 -14.16 10.04
N GLU A 268 1.64 -13.76 9.86
CA GLU A 268 1.08 -13.46 8.54
C GLU A 268 1.81 -12.28 7.89
N ALA A 269 2.07 -11.20 8.63
CA ALA A 269 2.71 -10.01 8.08
C ALA A 269 4.12 -10.27 7.57
N SER A 270 4.88 -11.09 8.30
CA SER A 270 6.25 -11.46 7.94
C SER A 270 6.31 -12.49 6.82
N ALA A 271 5.28 -13.34 6.67
CA ALA A 271 5.17 -14.27 5.55
C ALA A 271 4.56 -13.63 4.28
N PHE A 272 3.85 -12.51 4.40
CA PHE A 272 3.15 -11.84 3.31
C PHE A 272 4.10 -11.41 2.16
N PRO A 273 3.74 -11.61 0.88
CA PRO A 273 2.45 -12.12 0.36
C PRO A 273 2.41 -13.65 0.16
N ASN A 274 3.44 -14.37 0.56
CA ASN A 274 3.60 -15.80 0.23
C ASN A 274 3.19 -16.74 1.38
N GLY A 275 2.65 -16.19 2.47
CA GLY A 275 2.12 -16.95 3.58
C GLY A 275 0.88 -17.75 3.19
N ALA A 276 0.61 -18.84 3.93
CA ALA A 276 -0.59 -19.65 3.73
C ALA A 276 -1.88 -18.91 4.09
N HIS A 277 -1.78 -17.88 4.94
CA HIS A 277 -2.85 -17.01 5.39
C HIS A 277 -2.40 -15.56 5.30
N ASP A 278 -3.33 -14.67 4.94
CA ASP A 278 -3.11 -13.22 4.87
C ASP A 278 -4.35 -12.42 5.32
N ASP A 279 -5.33 -13.10 5.94
CA ASP A 279 -6.64 -12.55 6.29
C ASP A 279 -6.53 -11.38 7.29
N THR A 280 -5.48 -11.35 8.13
CA THR A 280 -5.27 -10.26 9.09
C THR A 280 -4.58 -9.04 8.48
N ILE A 281 -3.95 -9.18 7.31
CA ILE A 281 -3.20 -8.12 6.64
C ILE A 281 -4.14 -7.20 5.87
N ASP A 282 -5.21 -7.76 5.30
CA ASP A 282 -6.20 -7.02 4.54
C ASP A 282 -6.89 -5.89 5.35
N PRO A 283 -7.49 -6.16 6.52
CA PRO A 283 -8.06 -5.13 7.37
C PRO A 283 -7.01 -4.13 7.88
N MET A 284 -5.77 -4.56 8.12
CA MET A 284 -4.68 -3.67 8.55
C MET A 284 -4.33 -2.67 7.45
N MET A 285 -4.15 -3.13 6.20
CA MET A 285 -3.85 -2.24 5.07
C MET A 285 -4.98 -1.23 4.85
N ASP A 286 -6.23 -1.67 4.96
CA ASP A 286 -7.40 -0.80 4.81
C ASP A 286 -7.47 0.24 5.95
N ALA A 287 -7.15 -0.15 7.18
CA ALA A 287 -7.09 0.74 8.33
C ALA A 287 -5.97 1.78 8.24
N VAL A 288 -4.75 1.33 7.91
CA VAL A 288 -3.59 2.20 7.76
C VAL A 288 -3.85 3.21 6.64
N LYS A 289 -4.36 2.78 5.49
CA LYS A 289 -4.70 3.68 4.39
C LYS A 289 -5.71 4.74 4.82
N ASP A 290 -6.83 4.33 5.43
CA ASP A 290 -7.88 5.28 5.81
C ASP A 290 -7.44 6.28 6.89
N ILE A 291 -6.66 5.83 7.88
CA ILE A 291 -6.21 6.66 9.00
C ILE A 291 -5.07 7.58 8.59
N MET A 292 -4.13 7.09 7.78
CA MET A 292 -2.93 7.84 7.40
C MET A 292 -3.12 8.70 6.16
N GLN A 293 -4.05 8.33 5.27
CA GLN A 293 -4.43 9.09 4.09
C GLN A 293 -5.93 9.43 4.15
N PRO A 294 -6.36 10.32 5.07
CA PRO A 294 -7.74 10.75 5.08
C PRO A 294 -8.11 11.30 3.69
N PRO A 295 -9.36 11.09 3.23
CA PRO A 295 -9.77 11.49 1.90
C PRO A 295 -9.41 12.96 1.67
N LEU A 296 -8.82 13.24 0.49
CA LEU A 296 -8.56 14.62 0.06
C LEU A 296 -9.83 15.42 0.31
N GLN A 297 -9.75 16.40 1.21
CA GLN A 297 -10.85 17.36 1.29
C GLN A 297 -10.98 17.97 -0.11
N PRO A 298 -12.17 17.97 -0.72
CA PRO A 298 -12.36 18.68 -1.98
C PRO A 298 -11.90 20.10 -1.72
N TYR A 299 -10.94 20.56 -2.51
CA TYR A 299 -10.35 21.89 -2.43
C TYR A 299 -11.48 22.91 -2.24
N GLY A 300 -11.60 23.40 -1.00
CA GLY A 300 -12.71 24.23 -0.58
C GLY A 300 -12.69 25.52 -1.37
N ARG A 301 -13.86 25.84 -1.94
CA ARG A 301 -14.25 27.13 -2.50
C ARG A 301 -13.51 28.28 -1.80
N THR A 302 -12.83 29.09 -2.60
CA THR A 302 -12.31 30.41 -2.24
C THR A 302 -13.28 31.11 -1.29
N LYS A 303 -12.81 31.43 -0.07
CA LYS A 303 -13.49 32.41 0.78
C LYS A 303 -13.70 33.69 -0.04
N PRO A 304 -14.91 34.28 -0.09
CA PRO A 304 -15.07 35.56 -0.74
C PRO A 304 -14.22 36.59 0.02
N LEU A 305 -13.44 37.35 -0.75
CA LEU A 305 -12.73 38.54 -0.27
C LEU A 305 -13.73 39.43 0.43
N ILE A 306 -13.58 39.56 1.76
CA ILE A 306 -14.27 40.58 2.53
C ILE A 306 -13.68 41.91 2.06
N GLY A 307 -14.48 42.68 1.32
CA GLY A 307 -14.15 44.04 0.94
C GLY A 307 -13.96 44.88 2.19
N LEU A 308 -12.81 45.54 2.29
CA LEU A 308 -12.68 46.73 3.13
C LEU A 308 -13.26 47.91 2.35
N CYS A 309 -14.32 48.49 2.91
CA CYS A 309 -14.63 49.90 2.74
C CYS A 309 -13.55 50.75 3.43
#